data_AF-A0A8B7S8S0-F1
#
_entry.id   AF-A0A8B7S8S0-F1
#
_cell.length_a   1.000
_cell.length_b   1.000
_cell.length_c   1.000
_cell.angle_alpha   90.00
_cell.angle_beta   90.00
_cell.angle_gamma   90.00
#
_symmetry.space_group_name_H-M   'P 1'
#
loop_
_entity.id
_entity.type
_entity.pdbx_description
1 polymer ?
#
loop_
_entity_poly.entity_id
_entity_poly.type
_entity_poly.pdbx_seq_one_letter_code
_entity_poly.pdbx_strand_id
1 'polypeptide(L)'
;MLPPELRGLALALLLLLPPTQCPVAGTARFDPTWESLDRRQLPAWFDQAKFGIFIHWGVFSVPSFGSEWFWWYWQKEKIQQFVDFMKNNYPPGFKYEDFGPLFTAKFFNAKQWADIFQASGAKYVVLTSKHHEGFTLWGSKYSWNWNAVDEGPMRDIVKELEVAIRTSTGLRFGLYYSLFEWFHPLFLDDQSSSFQKRQFPVSKMLPELYELVNKYRPEVLWADGDGGAPDGYWNSTGFLAWLYNESPVRDTVVTNDRWGAGSICKHGGYYTCSDRYNPGHLLPRKWENCMTIDKLSWGYRRNAGICDYLTIEELVKQLVQTVSCGGNLLMNIGPTQDGTISPIFEERLRQMGTWLKVNGEAIYETNTWRSQNDTLTPDVWYTSKPKEKLVYAMFLKWPTSGQLILGQPKATLGSTEVELLGHGQPLEWTSLEVQNGIMVKLPHLTSHQMPCKWGWALALTNVM
;
A
#
# COMPACT_ATOMS: atom_id res chain seq x y z
N MET A 1 -73.12 -44.12 18.70
CA MET A 1 -73.46 -42.84 19.32
C MET A 1 -72.52 -42.67 20.52
N LEU A 2 -71.59 -41.71 20.44
CA LEU A 2 -70.79 -40.98 21.48
C LEU A 2 -70.61 -41.57 22.91
N PRO A 3 -69.59 -41.16 23.71
CA PRO A 3 -68.16 -40.89 23.47
C PRO A 3 -67.26 -41.41 24.66
N PRO A 4 -66.15 -40.78 25.15
CA PRO A 4 -64.81 -41.37 25.07
C PRO A 4 -63.99 -41.38 26.40
N GLU A 5 -62.69 -41.70 26.25
CA GLU A 5 -61.52 -41.40 27.11
C GLU A 5 -61.20 -42.32 28.30
N LEU A 6 -60.09 -43.07 28.16
CA LEU A 6 -58.96 -43.10 29.10
C LEU A 6 -57.88 -44.09 28.63
N ARG A 7 -56.63 -43.61 28.54
CA ARG A 7 -55.31 -44.31 28.55
C ARG A 7 -54.35 -43.44 27.74
N GLY A 8 -53.14 -43.07 28.15
CA GLY A 8 -52.26 -43.44 29.25
C GLY A 8 -50.89 -42.89 28.83
N LEU A 9 -50.30 -41.99 29.61
CA LEU A 9 -49.02 -41.36 29.28
C LEU A 9 -47.85 -42.29 29.63
N ALA A 10 -47.02 -42.61 28.63
CA ALA A 10 -45.68 -43.14 28.83
C ALA A 10 -44.68 -41.97 28.70
N LEU A 11 -43.91 -41.73 29.76
CA LEU A 11 -42.89 -40.70 29.84
C LEU A 11 -41.57 -41.26 29.27
N ALA A 12 -41.10 -40.73 28.13
CA ALA A 12 -39.74 -40.96 27.64
C ALA A 12 -38.88 -39.75 28.02
N LEU A 13 -37.91 -39.96 28.92
CA LEU A 13 -36.88 -38.97 29.24
C LEU A 13 -35.92 -38.83 28.06
N LEU A 14 -36.00 -37.72 27.31
CA LEU A 14 -34.92 -37.28 26.43
C LEU A 14 -33.92 -36.46 27.26
N LEU A 15 -32.73 -36.99 27.46
CA LEU A 15 -31.56 -36.27 27.97
C LEU A 15 -31.13 -35.23 26.92
N LEU A 16 -31.48 -33.96 27.14
CA LEU A 16 -30.94 -32.82 26.41
C LEU A 16 -29.48 -32.63 26.80
N LEU A 17 -28.55 -33.05 25.92
CA LEU A 17 -27.15 -32.63 25.99
C LEU A 17 -27.07 -31.12 25.76
N PRO A 18 -26.32 -30.36 26.58
CA PRO A 18 -26.14 -28.94 26.35
C PRO A 18 -25.39 -28.71 25.05
N PRO A 19 -25.66 -27.60 24.32
CA PRO A 19 -24.93 -27.30 23.10
C PRO A 19 -23.45 -27.17 23.43
N THR A 20 -22.62 -27.97 22.77
CA THR A 20 -21.16 -27.84 22.81
C THR A 20 -20.80 -26.46 22.29
N GLN A 21 -20.48 -25.55 23.20
CA GLN A 21 -19.82 -24.29 22.86
C GLN A 21 -18.47 -24.66 22.24
N CYS A 22 -18.30 -24.39 20.94
CA CYS A 22 -16.97 -24.29 20.37
C CYS A 22 -16.20 -23.24 21.20
N PRO A 23 -14.99 -23.55 21.68
CA PRO A 23 -14.18 -22.52 22.30
C PRO A 23 -13.90 -21.48 21.22
N VAL A 24 -14.33 -20.24 21.45
CA VAL A 24 -13.80 -19.09 20.73
C VAL A 24 -12.29 -19.17 20.95
N ALA A 25 -11.53 -19.51 19.91
CA ALA A 25 -10.07 -19.55 19.99
C ALA A 25 -9.62 -18.15 20.44
N GLY A 26 -9.20 -18.04 21.70
CA GLY A 26 -8.60 -16.81 22.21
C GLY A 26 -7.42 -16.49 21.31
N THR A 27 -7.40 -15.29 20.74
CA THR A 27 -6.25 -14.81 19.98
C THR A 27 -5.01 -14.97 20.85
N ALA A 28 -4.02 -15.73 20.38
CA ALA A 28 -2.78 -15.92 21.09
C ALA A 28 -2.18 -14.53 21.36
N ARG A 29 -1.96 -14.20 22.63
CA ARG A 29 -1.37 -12.92 23.02
C ARG A 29 0.04 -12.85 22.45
N PHE A 30 0.37 -11.74 21.80
CA PHE A 30 1.71 -11.50 21.27
C PHE A 30 2.61 -10.92 22.36
N ASP A 31 3.77 -11.55 22.56
CA ASP A 31 4.82 -11.04 23.45
C ASP A 31 5.62 -9.94 22.72
N PRO A 32 6.25 -9.00 23.44
CA PRO A 32 7.06 -7.94 22.86
C PRO A 32 8.43 -8.44 22.38
N THR A 33 8.44 -9.50 21.58
CA THR A 33 9.62 -10.10 20.95
C THR A 33 9.36 -10.32 19.45
N TRP A 34 10.37 -10.15 18.61
CA TRP A 34 10.23 -10.40 17.17
C TRP A 34 9.78 -11.83 16.86
N GLU A 35 10.27 -12.81 17.62
CA GLU A 35 9.85 -14.21 17.46
C GLU A 35 8.33 -14.39 17.62
N SER A 36 7.71 -13.65 18.55
CA SER A 36 6.26 -13.69 18.76
C SER A 36 5.51 -12.88 17.71
N LEU A 37 5.96 -11.66 17.43
CA LEU A 37 5.30 -10.72 16.52
C LEU A 37 5.35 -11.20 15.07
N ASP A 38 6.49 -11.74 14.63
CA ASP A 38 6.70 -12.19 13.25
C ASP A 38 5.88 -13.45 12.90
N ARG A 39 5.30 -14.13 13.90
CA ARG A 39 4.35 -15.25 13.69
C ARG A 39 2.93 -14.78 13.41
N ARG A 40 2.62 -13.50 13.64
CA ARG A 40 1.29 -12.95 13.38
C ARG A 40 0.98 -13.08 11.89
N GLN A 41 -0.10 -13.80 11.56
CA GLN A 41 -0.60 -13.82 10.20
C GLN A 41 -1.18 -12.47 9.82
N LEU A 42 -0.88 -12.00 8.61
CA LEU A 42 -1.49 -10.79 8.09
C LEU A 42 -2.99 -11.03 7.86
N PRO A 43 -3.84 -10.05 8.19
CA PRO A 43 -5.24 -10.07 7.77
C PRO A 43 -5.37 -10.30 6.26
N ALA A 44 -6.25 -11.21 5.86
CA ALA A 44 -6.39 -11.66 4.47
C ALA A 44 -6.63 -10.52 3.47
N TRP A 45 -7.31 -9.45 3.93
CA TRP A 45 -7.59 -8.28 3.08
C TRP A 45 -6.32 -7.68 2.49
N PHE A 46 -5.19 -7.68 3.22
CA PHE A 46 -3.98 -7.03 2.76
C PHE A 46 -3.36 -7.81 1.62
N ASP A 47 -3.34 -9.15 1.72
CA ASP A 47 -2.90 -9.96 0.59
C ASP A 47 -3.84 -9.82 -0.61
N GLN A 48 -5.15 -9.74 -0.40
CA GLN A 48 -6.15 -9.62 -1.46
C GLN A 48 -6.15 -8.25 -2.17
N ALA A 49 -5.72 -7.20 -1.47
CA ALA A 49 -5.81 -5.81 -1.91
C ALA A 49 -4.94 -5.47 -3.14
N LYS A 50 -3.71 -5.99 -3.18
CA LYS A 50 -2.70 -5.82 -4.23
C LYS A 50 -2.22 -4.41 -4.57
N PHE A 51 -3.07 -3.38 -4.46
CA PHE A 51 -2.77 -2.02 -4.89
C PHE A 51 -3.27 -0.98 -3.88
N GLY A 52 -2.38 -0.07 -3.50
CA GLY A 52 -2.66 1.06 -2.62
C GLY A 52 -2.01 2.36 -3.10
N ILE A 53 -2.47 3.49 -2.55
CA ILE A 53 -1.94 4.82 -2.84
C ILE A 53 -1.18 5.36 -1.63
N PHE A 54 0.05 5.82 -1.85
CA PHE A 54 0.84 6.53 -0.87
C PHE A 54 0.77 8.05 -1.13
N ILE A 55 0.84 8.87 -0.09
CA ILE A 55 0.75 10.32 -0.20
C ILE A 55 1.83 10.95 0.67
N HIS A 56 2.85 11.52 0.05
CA HIS A 56 3.86 12.35 0.73
C HIS A 56 3.47 13.82 0.62
N TRP A 57 2.97 14.36 1.72
CA TRP A 57 2.47 15.71 1.79
C TRP A 57 2.76 16.32 3.17
N GLY A 58 3.30 17.52 3.19
CA GLY A 58 3.68 18.19 4.43
C GLY A 58 4.34 19.52 4.13
N VAL A 59 5.01 20.10 5.13
CA VAL A 59 5.65 21.42 5.01
C VAL A 59 6.70 21.45 3.89
N PHE A 60 7.38 20.32 3.62
CA PHE A 60 8.33 20.21 2.50
C PHE A 60 7.68 20.44 1.12
N SER A 61 6.36 20.34 0.99
CA SER A 61 5.66 20.68 -0.26
C SER A 61 5.65 22.18 -0.55
N VAL A 62 5.90 23.05 0.44
CA VAL A 62 5.94 24.53 0.30
C VAL A 62 7.08 25.00 -0.62
N PRO A 63 8.36 24.67 -0.35
CA PRO A 63 9.43 24.99 -1.29
C PRO A 63 9.26 24.28 -2.64
N SER A 64 8.58 23.12 -2.66
CA SER A 64 8.29 22.35 -3.87
C SER A 64 9.53 22.06 -4.73
N PHE A 65 10.69 21.81 -4.11
CA PHE A 65 11.97 21.74 -4.80
C PHE A 65 12.81 20.55 -4.34
N GLY A 66 13.41 19.83 -5.29
CA GLY A 66 14.31 18.72 -4.99
C GLY A 66 13.59 17.47 -4.48
N SER A 67 13.20 17.44 -3.20
CA SER A 67 12.38 16.36 -2.65
C SER A 67 11.80 16.71 -1.27
N GLU A 68 11.03 15.78 -0.68
CA GLU A 68 10.60 15.80 0.72
C GLU A 68 11.76 15.84 1.74
N TRP A 69 12.98 15.50 1.31
CA TRP A 69 14.23 15.68 2.08
C TRP A 69 14.80 17.10 2.02
N PHE A 70 14.01 18.09 1.58
CA PHE A 70 14.44 19.47 1.38
C PHE A 70 15.25 20.04 2.56
N TRP A 71 14.76 19.90 3.79
CA TRP A 71 15.47 20.38 4.98
C TRP A 71 16.85 19.75 5.12
N TRP A 72 16.95 18.44 4.95
CA TRP A 72 18.21 17.71 5.09
C TRP A 72 19.24 18.20 4.06
N TYR A 73 18.83 18.30 2.79
CA TYR A 73 19.72 18.76 1.73
C TYR A 73 20.11 20.23 1.87
N TRP A 74 19.21 21.07 2.39
CA TRP A 74 19.47 22.48 2.60
C TRP A 74 20.32 22.76 3.85
N GLN A 75 19.94 22.23 5.01
CA GLN A 75 20.51 22.59 6.31
C GLN A 75 21.60 21.64 6.77
N LYS A 76 21.41 20.33 6.59
CA LYS A 76 22.35 19.31 7.06
C LYS A 76 23.51 19.12 6.10
N GLU A 77 23.22 18.78 4.84
CA GLU A 77 24.24 18.51 3.82
C GLU A 77 24.72 19.78 3.11
N LYS A 78 23.91 20.83 3.12
CA LYS A 78 24.21 22.12 2.47
C LYS A 78 24.56 21.96 0.99
N ILE A 79 23.80 21.11 0.29
CA ILE A 79 23.95 20.92 -1.15
C ILE A 79 23.71 22.27 -1.83
N GLN A 80 24.67 22.71 -2.64
CA GLN A 80 24.74 24.05 -3.24
C GLN A 80 23.42 24.46 -3.92
N GLN A 81 22.80 23.56 -4.68
CA GLN A 81 21.54 23.86 -5.39
C GLN A 81 20.38 24.26 -4.45
N PHE A 82 20.30 23.66 -3.25
CA PHE A 82 19.25 23.96 -2.27
C PHE A 82 19.55 25.25 -1.52
N VAL A 83 20.84 25.50 -1.21
CA VAL A 83 21.30 26.75 -0.60
C VAL A 83 21.04 27.93 -1.53
N ASP A 84 21.38 27.80 -2.82
CA ASP A 84 21.14 28.84 -3.82
C ASP A 84 19.65 29.05 -4.07
N PHE A 85 18.85 27.97 -4.14
CA PHE A 85 17.40 28.08 -4.20
C PHE A 85 16.86 28.92 -3.04
N MET A 86 17.29 28.65 -1.82
CA MET A 86 16.85 29.41 -0.65
C MET A 86 17.30 30.87 -0.70
N LYS A 87 18.57 31.13 -1.05
CA LYS A 87 19.12 32.48 -1.19
C LYS A 87 18.40 33.32 -2.25
N ASN A 88 17.98 32.69 -3.35
CA ASN A 88 17.37 33.39 -4.48
C ASN A 88 15.86 33.60 -4.33
N ASN A 89 15.16 32.80 -3.51
CA ASN A 89 13.70 32.81 -3.43
C ASN A 89 13.15 33.25 -2.05
N TYR A 90 13.98 33.30 -1.01
CA TYR A 90 13.55 33.62 0.35
C TYR A 90 14.44 34.70 0.99
N PRO A 91 13.90 35.52 1.90
CA PRO A 91 14.66 36.59 2.53
C PRO A 91 15.82 36.03 3.38
N PRO A 92 16.90 36.82 3.57
CA PRO A 92 17.98 36.44 4.48
C PRO A 92 17.46 36.10 5.89
N GLY A 93 17.94 35.00 6.46
CA GLY A 93 17.53 34.54 7.78
C GLY A 93 16.27 33.66 7.83
N PHE A 94 15.63 33.40 6.69
CA PHE A 94 14.51 32.46 6.60
C PHE A 94 14.92 31.07 7.10
N LYS A 95 14.13 30.52 8.03
CA LYS A 95 14.29 29.19 8.64
C LYS A 95 13.26 28.23 8.05
N TYR A 96 13.42 26.94 8.32
CA TYR A 96 12.48 25.96 7.77
C TYR A 96 11.10 26.03 8.43
N GLU A 97 11.07 26.39 9.71
CA GLU A 97 9.87 26.61 10.49
C GLU A 97 9.00 27.73 9.89
N ASP A 98 9.62 28.71 9.22
CA ASP A 98 8.90 29.78 8.52
C ASP A 98 8.07 29.26 7.33
N PHE A 99 8.26 28.01 6.90
CA PHE A 99 7.38 27.35 5.93
C PHE A 99 6.07 26.84 6.54
N GLY A 100 5.99 26.62 7.86
CA GLY A 100 4.79 26.11 8.54
C GLY A 100 3.53 26.93 8.20
N PRO A 101 3.52 28.26 8.41
CA PRO A 101 2.39 29.12 8.06
C PRO A 101 2.05 29.15 6.56
N LEU A 102 3.03 28.85 5.69
CA LEU A 102 2.87 28.89 4.24
C LEU A 102 2.25 27.59 3.69
N PHE A 103 2.27 26.51 4.47
CA PHE A 103 1.57 25.28 4.17
C PHE A 103 0.06 25.44 4.41
N THR A 104 -0.64 26.08 3.48
CA THR A 104 -2.03 26.52 3.71
C THR A 104 -3.10 25.48 3.42
N ALA A 105 -2.81 24.45 2.60
CA ALA A 105 -3.82 23.47 2.16
C ALA A 105 -5.12 24.10 1.60
N LYS A 106 -5.02 25.28 0.98
CA LYS A 106 -6.17 26.14 0.62
C LYS A 106 -7.21 25.46 -0.30
N PHE A 107 -6.76 24.58 -1.18
CA PHE A 107 -7.59 23.82 -2.11
C PHE A 107 -7.69 22.33 -1.74
N PHE A 108 -7.21 21.94 -0.56
CA PHE A 108 -7.38 20.58 -0.06
C PHE A 108 -8.87 20.25 0.12
N ASN A 109 -9.30 19.21 -0.58
CA ASN A 109 -10.64 18.65 -0.51
C ASN A 109 -10.57 17.13 -0.36
N ALA A 110 -10.82 16.65 0.86
CA ALA A 110 -10.77 15.23 1.19
C ALA A 110 -11.72 14.37 0.36
N LYS A 111 -12.90 14.89 -0.02
CA LYS A 111 -13.87 14.16 -0.87
C LYS A 111 -13.37 14.02 -2.30
N GLN A 112 -12.74 15.07 -2.83
CA GLN A 112 -12.13 15.01 -4.16
C GLN A 112 -10.97 14.01 -4.19
N TRP A 113 -10.11 14.01 -3.17
CA TRP A 113 -9.05 13.01 -3.05
C TRP A 113 -9.62 11.59 -2.97
N ALA A 114 -10.65 11.38 -2.15
CA ALA A 114 -11.33 10.09 -2.03
C ALA A 114 -11.91 9.60 -3.36
N ASP A 115 -12.53 10.48 -4.17
CA ASP A 115 -12.99 10.17 -5.53
C ASP A 115 -11.83 9.72 -6.43
N ILE A 116 -10.73 10.48 -6.46
CA ILE A 116 -9.56 10.16 -7.28
C ILE A 116 -8.96 8.81 -6.87
N PHE A 117 -8.84 8.54 -5.58
CA PHE A 117 -8.29 7.28 -5.07
C PHE A 117 -9.22 6.09 -5.32
N GLN A 118 -10.53 6.27 -5.19
CA GLN A 118 -11.50 5.23 -5.52
C GLN A 118 -11.49 4.94 -7.02
N ALA A 119 -11.38 5.98 -7.86
CA ALA A 119 -11.30 5.88 -9.30
C ALA A 119 -9.99 5.26 -9.79
N SER A 120 -8.95 5.19 -8.97
CA SER A 120 -7.69 4.53 -9.32
C SER A 120 -7.74 3.00 -9.24
N GLY A 121 -8.78 2.46 -8.60
CA GLY A 121 -8.92 1.04 -8.34
C GLY A 121 -8.20 0.56 -7.07
N ALA A 122 -7.42 1.42 -6.40
CA ALA A 122 -6.76 1.08 -5.13
C ALA A 122 -7.74 0.48 -4.11
N LYS A 123 -7.19 -0.25 -3.14
CA LYS A 123 -7.94 -0.87 -2.04
C LYS A 123 -7.57 -0.31 -0.67
N TYR A 124 -6.50 0.48 -0.60
CA TYR A 124 -6.08 1.18 0.60
C TYR A 124 -5.30 2.45 0.24
N VAL A 125 -5.26 3.38 1.19
CA VAL A 125 -4.49 4.63 1.09
C VAL A 125 -3.62 4.80 2.31
N VAL A 126 -2.44 5.38 2.15
CA VAL A 126 -1.49 5.67 3.23
C VAL A 126 -1.09 7.14 3.13
N LEU A 127 -1.50 7.95 4.10
CA LEU A 127 -1.10 9.36 4.19
C LEU A 127 0.09 9.49 5.13
N THR A 128 1.10 10.27 4.72
CA THR A 128 2.15 10.76 5.64
C THR A 128 1.52 11.60 6.75
N SER A 129 1.25 10.98 7.90
CA SER A 129 0.70 11.70 9.06
C SER A 129 1.74 12.64 9.65
N LYS A 130 2.99 12.19 9.66
CA LYS A 130 4.19 12.93 10.05
C LYS A 130 5.39 12.39 9.28
N HIS A 131 6.19 13.26 8.70
CA HIS A 131 7.46 12.92 8.05
C HIS A 131 8.65 13.39 8.90
N HIS A 132 9.88 13.27 8.40
CA HIS A 132 11.12 13.45 9.18
C HIS A 132 11.32 14.86 9.75
N GLU A 133 10.63 15.88 9.21
CA GLU A 133 10.62 17.24 9.76
C GLU A 133 9.71 17.41 11.00
N GLY A 134 8.98 16.36 11.39
CA GLY A 134 8.21 16.33 12.63
C GLY A 134 6.86 17.07 12.61
N PHE A 135 6.49 17.71 11.49
CA PHE A 135 5.20 18.39 11.37
C PHE A 135 4.07 17.36 11.25
N THR A 136 3.10 17.41 12.16
CA THR A 136 1.97 16.47 12.13
C THR A 136 0.80 17.05 11.33
N LEU A 137 0.22 16.27 10.43
CA LEU A 137 -1.00 16.63 9.68
C LEU A 137 -2.29 16.56 10.52
N TRP A 138 -2.15 16.39 11.83
CA TRP A 138 -3.22 16.49 12.81
C TRP A 138 -2.76 17.24 14.05
N GLY A 139 -3.71 17.73 14.84
CA GLY A 139 -3.44 18.34 16.14
C GLY A 139 -2.95 17.30 17.15
N SER A 140 -1.63 17.13 17.25
CA SER A 140 -0.97 16.26 18.22
C SER A 140 -0.65 17.03 19.49
N LYS A 141 -1.00 16.47 20.66
CA LYS A 141 -0.60 17.05 21.96
C LYS A 141 0.92 17.08 22.17
N TYR A 142 1.64 16.30 21.38
CA TYR A 142 3.09 16.15 21.45
C TYR A 142 3.81 16.96 20.37
N SER A 143 3.11 17.53 19.38
CA SER A 143 3.64 18.48 18.37
C SER A 143 3.02 19.87 18.54
N TRP A 144 2.94 20.37 19.79
CA TRP A 144 2.33 21.67 20.05
C TRP A 144 2.97 22.77 19.17
N ASN A 145 2.14 23.53 18.46
CA ASN A 145 2.56 24.62 17.58
C ASN A 145 3.49 24.20 16.42
N TRP A 146 3.51 22.91 16.07
CA TRP A 146 4.19 22.37 14.88
C TRP A 146 3.31 21.28 14.23
N ASN A 147 2.07 21.66 13.94
CA ASN A 147 1.06 20.78 13.37
C ASN A 147 0.00 21.54 12.58
N ALA A 148 -0.73 20.83 11.71
CA ALA A 148 -1.70 21.42 10.78
C ALA A 148 -2.94 22.05 11.44
N VAL A 149 -3.22 21.76 12.71
CA VAL A 149 -4.35 22.36 13.45
C VAL A 149 -3.95 23.68 14.10
N ASP A 150 -2.71 23.76 14.61
CA ASP A 150 -2.20 24.96 15.29
C ASP A 150 -1.60 25.99 14.32
N GLU A 151 -1.10 25.55 13.16
CA GLU A 151 -0.40 26.38 12.19
C GLU A 151 -0.69 25.97 10.74
N GLY A 152 -0.65 26.93 9.81
CA GLY A 152 -0.87 26.69 8.38
C GLY A 152 -2.34 26.42 8.05
N PRO A 153 -2.78 25.17 7.81
CA PRO A 153 -4.14 24.86 7.39
C PRO A 153 -5.24 25.17 8.42
N MET A 154 -4.90 25.17 9.72
CA MET A 154 -5.85 25.22 10.84
C MET A 154 -6.92 24.11 10.77
N ARG A 155 -6.52 22.92 10.33
CA ARG A 155 -7.40 21.78 9.99
C ARG A 155 -6.77 20.46 10.42
N ASP A 156 -7.61 19.53 10.87
CA ASP A 156 -7.21 18.15 11.11
C ASP A 156 -7.31 17.36 9.80
N ILE A 157 -6.26 17.46 8.98
CA ILE A 157 -6.18 16.86 7.64
C ILE A 157 -6.36 15.35 7.71
N VAL A 158 -5.74 14.70 8.70
CA VAL A 158 -5.86 13.25 8.91
C VAL A 158 -7.33 12.89 9.16
N LYS A 159 -8.04 13.62 10.05
CA LYS A 159 -9.45 13.34 10.33
C LYS A 159 -10.34 13.55 9.11
N GLU A 160 -10.13 14.64 8.38
CA GLU A 160 -10.94 14.96 7.21
C GLU A 160 -10.79 13.89 6.11
N LEU A 161 -9.56 13.43 5.85
CA LEU A 161 -9.31 12.38 4.87
C LEU A 161 -9.86 11.03 5.36
N GLU A 162 -9.64 10.67 6.62
CA GLU A 162 -10.17 9.45 7.24
C GLU A 162 -11.69 9.35 7.06
N VAL A 163 -12.42 10.42 7.40
CA VAL A 163 -13.87 10.48 7.24
C VAL A 163 -14.25 10.34 5.77
N ALA A 164 -13.65 11.12 4.87
CA ALA A 164 -14.01 11.07 3.45
C ALA A 164 -13.82 9.67 2.83
N ILE A 165 -12.71 9.02 3.18
CA ILE A 165 -12.38 7.66 2.73
C ILE A 165 -13.41 6.66 3.25
N ARG A 166 -13.65 6.64 4.57
CA ARG A 166 -14.56 5.65 5.17
C ARG A 166 -16.03 5.84 4.79
N THR A 167 -16.47 7.07 4.54
CA THR A 167 -17.90 7.33 4.23
C THR A 167 -18.23 7.24 2.75
N SER A 168 -17.24 7.38 1.87
CA SER A 168 -17.49 7.60 0.44
C SER A 168 -16.83 6.56 -0.47
N THR A 169 -16.03 5.64 0.09
CA THR A 169 -15.25 4.67 -0.70
C THR A 169 -15.22 3.30 -0.01
N GLY A 170 -14.77 2.28 -0.75
CA GLY A 170 -14.44 0.96 -0.20
C GLY A 170 -12.97 0.81 0.23
N LEU A 171 -12.21 1.91 0.28
CA LEU A 171 -10.79 1.89 0.58
C LEU A 171 -10.56 1.73 2.09
N ARG A 172 -9.52 0.98 2.45
CA ARG A 172 -8.99 0.98 3.82
C ARG A 172 -8.09 2.19 4.06
N PHE A 173 -8.18 2.74 5.26
CA PHE A 173 -7.45 3.94 5.62
C PHE A 173 -6.18 3.59 6.39
N GLY A 174 -5.04 4.09 5.94
CA GLY A 174 -3.72 3.86 6.50
C GLY A 174 -2.96 5.15 6.72
N LEU A 175 -1.97 5.09 7.59
CA LEU A 175 -1.13 6.22 7.95
C LEU A 175 0.33 5.80 7.98
N TYR A 176 1.17 6.64 7.41
CA TYR A 176 2.60 6.61 7.57
C TYR A 176 3.01 7.47 8.77
N TYR A 177 4.05 7.05 9.46
CA TYR A 177 4.62 7.77 10.57
C TYR A 177 6.14 7.64 10.61
N SER A 178 6.85 8.77 10.59
CA SER A 178 8.29 8.75 10.84
C SER A 178 8.62 8.64 12.33
N LEU A 179 9.46 7.66 12.69
CA LEU A 179 9.89 7.42 14.06
C LEU A 179 10.77 8.54 14.59
N PHE A 180 11.69 9.07 13.78
CA PHE A 180 12.60 10.15 14.15
C PHE A 180 12.18 11.53 13.62
N GLU A 181 12.81 12.57 14.17
CA GLU A 181 12.66 13.95 13.72
C GLU A 181 14.03 14.61 13.59
N TRP A 182 14.34 15.15 12.42
CA TRP A 182 15.68 15.61 12.04
C TRP A 182 16.31 16.59 13.03
N PHE A 183 15.52 17.52 13.54
CA PHE A 183 15.97 18.64 14.35
C PHE A 183 15.28 18.72 15.71
N HIS A 184 14.58 17.66 16.14
CA HIS A 184 13.96 17.67 17.46
C HIS A 184 15.03 17.57 18.56
N PRO A 185 15.08 18.51 19.54
CA PRO A 185 16.16 18.56 20.53
C PRO A 185 16.36 17.27 21.33
N LEU A 186 15.26 16.62 21.75
CA LEU A 186 15.36 15.34 22.47
C LEU A 186 15.96 14.22 21.61
N PHE A 187 15.65 14.17 20.31
CA PHE A 187 16.22 13.15 19.43
C PHE A 187 17.72 13.38 19.22
N LEU A 188 18.12 14.64 19.03
CA LEU A 188 19.53 15.02 18.91
C LEU A 188 20.31 14.74 20.21
N ASP A 189 19.72 15.01 21.37
CA ASP A 189 20.32 14.69 22.66
C ASP A 189 20.47 13.17 22.87
N ASP A 190 19.43 12.40 22.54
CA ASP A 190 19.48 10.94 22.58
C ASP A 190 20.55 10.40 21.61
N GLN A 191 20.62 10.92 20.38
CA GLN A 191 21.64 10.54 19.39
C GLN A 191 23.05 10.84 19.88
N SER A 192 23.27 12.00 20.51
CA SER A 192 24.56 12.38 21.11
C SER A 192 25.01 11.43 22.24
N SER A 193 24.04 10.78 22.89
CA SER A 193 24.28 9.77 23.92
C SER A 193 24.37 8.34 23.37
N SER A 194 24.49 8.16 22.05
CA SER A 194 24.38 6.85 21.39
C SER A 194 23.10 6.10 21.79
N PHE A 195 21.99 6.85 21.84
CA PHE A 195 20.64 6.35 22.12
C PHE A 195 20.43 5.73 23.51
N GLN A 196 21.27 6.07 24.49
CA GLN A 196 21.14 5.56 25.86
C GLN A 196 20.04 6.26 26.67
N LYS A 197 19.81 7.55 26.44
CA LYS A 197 18.88 8.39 27.22
C LYS A 197 17.38 8.10 26.96
N ARG A 198 17.01 7.76 25.72
CA ARG A 198 15.64 7.37 25.30
C ARG A 198 14.55 8.38 25.68
N GLN A 199 14.87 9.67 25.77
CA GLN A 199 13.91 10.71 26.16
C GLN A 199 12.89 10.98 25.05
N PHE A 200 13.34 11.01 23.79
CA PHE A 200 12.50 11.24 22.63
C PHE A 200 11.47 10.13 22.40
N PRO A 201 11.82 8.83 22.38
CA PRO A 201 10.83 7.79 22.16
C PRO A 201 9.76 7.75 23.25
N VAL A 202 10.14 7.97 24.51
CA VAL A 202 9.22 7.94 25.66
C VAL A 202 8.31 9.16 25.74
N SER A 203 8.86 10.36 25.52
CA SER A 203 8.13 11.61 25.78
C SER A 203 7.36 12.12 24.57
N LYS A 204 7.73 11.67 23.36
CA LYS A 204 7.26 12.24 22.09
C LYS A 204 6.76 11.16 21.14
N MET A 205 7.64 10.26 20.68
CA MET A 205 7.31 9.34 19.59
C MET A 205 6.21 8.33 19.95
N LEU A 206 6.36 7.60 21.07
CA LEU A 206 5.39 6.56 21.47
C LEU A 206 4.03 7.15 21.84
N PRO A 207 3.93 8.19 22.69
CA PRO A 207 2.63 8.79 23.02
C PRO A 207 1.87 9.29 21.79
N GLU A 208 2.60 9.84 20.81
CA GLU A 208 2.04 10.29 19.55
C GLU A 208 1.53 9.12 18.67
N LEU A 209 2.27 8.00 18.60
CA LEU A 209 1.80 6.78 17.94
C LEU A 209 0.53 6.23 18.60
N TYR A 210 0.48 6.17 19.94
CA TYR A 210 -0.72 5.75 20.65
C TYR A 210 -1.90 6.68 20.36
N GLU A 211 -1.68 8.00 20.37
CA GLU A 211 -2.72 8.98 20.02
C GLU A 211 -3.23 8.76 18.59
N LEU A 212 -2.32 8.62 17.62
CA LEU A 212 -2.64 8.40 16.21
C LEU A 212 -3.50 7.15 16.00
N VAL A 213 -3.09 6.02 16.58
CA VAL A 213 -3.81 4.75 16.45
C VAL A 213 -5.19 4.82 17.11
N ASN A 214 -5.28 5.37 18.33
CA ASN A 214 -6.55 5.42 19.04
C ASN A 214 -7.54 6.41 18.41
N LYS A 215 -7.07 7.52 17.86
CA LYS A 215 -7.90 8.58 17.26
C LYS A 215 -8.40 8.23 15.86
N TYR A 216 -7.55 7.67 15.00
CA TYR A 216 -7.85 7.48 13.58
C TYR A 216 -8.02 6.04 13.13
N ARG A 217 -7.62 5.08 13.98
CA ARG A 217 -7.79 3.64 13.74
C ARG A 217 -7.27 3.21 12.36
N PRO A 218 -6.00 3.51 12.01
CA PRO A 218 -5.46 3.14 10.71
C PRO A 218 -5.35 1.60 10.59
N GLU A 219 -5.67 1.10 9.40
CA GLU A 219 -5.59 -0.32 9.04
C GLU A 219 -4.24 -0.66 8.39
N VAL A 220 -3.49 0.35 7.93
CA VAL A 220 -2.05 0.25 7.64
C VAL A 220 -1.35 1.26 8.52
N LEU A 221 -0.40 0.81 9.35
CA LEU A 221 0.51 1.68 10.08
C LEU A 221 1.92 1.47 9.53
N TRP A 222 2.36 2.42 8.70
CA TRP A 222 3.59 2.34 7.94
C TRP A 222 4.68 3.17 8.62
N ALA A 223 5.63 2.52 9.31
CA ALA A 223 6.70 3.21 10.01
C ALA A 223 7.87 3.55 9.09
N ASP A 224 8.65 4.58 9.39
CA ASP A 224 9.91 4.85 8.68
C ASP A 224 10.89 5.68 9.49
N GLY A 225 12.13 5.77 8.99
CA GLY A 225 13.14 6.66 9.51
C GLY A 225 13.63 6.22 10.89
N ASP A 226 14.47 5.18 10.92
CA ASP A 226 15.06 4.68 12.16
C ASP A 226 16.12 5.61 12.76
N GLY A 227 16.53 6.67 12.04
CA GLY A 227 17.51 7.65 12.51
C GLY A 227 18.87 7.08 12.90
N GLY A 228 19.20 5.85 12.47
CA GLY A 228 20.36 5.07 12.90
C GLY A 228 20.20 4.38 14.27
N ALA A 229 19.01 4.41 14.87
CA ALA A 229 18.74 3.81 16.18
C ALA A 229 18.08 2.43 16.06
N PRO A 230 18.47 1.45 16.90
CA PRO A 230 17.90 0.10 16.88
C PRO A 230 16.44 0.09 17.38
N ASP A 231 15.70 -0.96 17.07
CA ASP A 231 14.31 -1.18 17.50
C ASP A 231 14.12 -1.13 19.03
N GLY A 232 15.13 -1.53 19.79
CA GLY A 232 15.12 -1.45 21.26
C GLY A 232 15.14 -0.02 21.82
N TYR A 233 15.70 0.96 21.09
CA TYR A 233 15.60 2.38 21.46
C TYR A 233 14.18 2.89 21.28
N TRP A 234 13.55 2.52 20.16
CA TRP A 234 12.17 2.88 19.82
C TRP A 234 11.11 2.15 20.66
N ASN A 235 11.49 1.09 21.36
CA ASN A 235 10.56 0.14 22.01
C ASN A 235 9.53 -0.41 21.01
N SER A 236 9.98 -0.71 19.79
CA SER A 236 9.09 -1.07 18.70
C SER A 236 8.34 -2.37 18.96
N THR A 237 8.99 -3.39 19.51
CA THR A 237 8.32 -4.65 19.83
C THR A 237 7.27 -4.49 20.94
N GLY A 238 7.52 -3.61 21.91
CA GLY A 238 6.54 -3.24 22.95
C GLY A 238 5.31 -2.58 22.35
N PHE A 239 5.51 -1.59 21.47
CA PHE A 239 4.42 -0.92 20.78
C PHE A 239 3.62 -1.87 19.86
N LEU A 240 4.31 -2.71 19.06
CA LEU A 240 3.67 -3.67 18.17
C LEU A 240 2.88 -4.74 18.94
N ALA A 241 3.39 -5.21 20.09
CA ALA A 241 2.65 -6.12 20.94
C ALA A 241 1.35 -5.48 21.46
N TRP A 242 1.39 -4.21 21.90
CA TRP A 242 0.16 -3.48 22.23
C TRP A 242 -0.76 -3.34 21.02
N LEU A 243 -0.21 -2.98 19.85
CA LEU A 243 -0.96 -2.79 18.61
C LEU A 243 -1.76 -4.04 18.24
N TYR A 244 -1.16 -5.22 18.38
CA TYR A 244 -1.77 -6.49 18.00
C TYR A 244 -2.63 -7.16 19.08
N ASN A 245 -2.51 -6.74 20.35
CA ASN A 245 -3.29 -7.32 21.45
C ASN A 245 -4.46 -6.43 21.88
N GLU A 246 -4.22 -5.12 21.99
CA GLU A 246 -5.06 -4.21 22.81
C GLU A 246 -5.62 -3.04 22.00
N SER A 247 -4.97 -2.66 20.89
CA SER A 247 -5.42 -1.52 20.09
C SER A 247 -6.82 -1.73 19.47
N PRO A 248 -7.54 -0.65 19.13
CA PRO A 248 -8.84 -0.74 18.46
C PRO A 248 -8.78 -1.30 17.02
N VAL A 249 -7.58 -1.55 16.48
CA VAL A 249 -7.35 -2.04 15.11
C VAL A 249 -6.62 -3.38 15.08
N ARG A 250 -6.45 -4.04 16.23
CA ARG A 250 -5.68 -5.28 16.37
C ARG A 250 -6.03 -6.39 15.35
N ASP A 251 -7.28 -6.46 14.95
CA ASP A 251 -7.81 -7.49 14.04
C ASP A 251 -7.60 -7.16 12.54
N THR A 252 -7.36 -5.88 12.22
CA THR A 252 -7.29 -5.41 10.82
C THR A 252 -5.94 -4.80 10.45
N VAL A 253 -5.17 -4.31 11.43
CA VAL A 253 -3.94 -3.55 11.17
C VAL A 253 -2.83 -4.40 10.59
N VAL A 254 -2.09 -3.82 9.65
CA VAL A 254 -0.82 -4.32 9.14
C VAL A 254 0.28 -3.27 9.34
N THR A 255 1.51 -3.74 9.54
CA THR A 255 2.70 -2.89 9.63
C THR A 255 3.81 -3.42 8.74
N ASN A 256 4.63 -2.51 8.21
CA ASN A 256 5.83 -2.84 7.44
C ASN A 256 7.00 -3.29 8.35
N ASP A 257 8.20 -3.34 7.77
CA ASP A 257 9.45 -3.84 8.35
C ASP A 257 10.44 -2.75 8.80
N ARG A 258 10.00 -1.49 8.91
CA ARG A 258 10.89 -0.33 9.17
C ARG A 258 10.82 0.20 10.61
N TRP A 259 10.82 -0.71 11.58
CA TRP A 259 10.64 -0.39 13.00
C TRP A 259 11.93 -0.15 13.79
N GLY A 260 13.03 0.16 13.11
CA GLY A 260 14.33 0.39 13.73
C GLY A 260 15.48 -0.20 12.92
N ALA A 261 16.70 0.27 13.18
CA ALA A 261 17.89 -0.19 12.49
C ALA A 261 18.05 -1.71 12.66
N GLY A 262 18.19 -2.41 11.54
CA GLY A 262 18.28 -3.88 11.50
C GLY A 262 16.95 -4.63 11.42
N SER A 263 15.81 -3.94 11.36
CA SER A 263 14.48 -4.56 11.18
C SER A 263 14.14 -4.83 9.72
N ILE A 264 14.63 -3.98 8.82
CA ILE A 264 14.30 -3.99 7.39
C ILE A 264 14.64 -5.35 6.77
N CYS A 265 13.72 -5.90 5.97
CA CYS A 265 13.81 -7.21 5.32
C CYS A 265 14.03 -8.40 6.28
N LYS A 266 13.79 -8.20 7.59
CA LYS A 266 14.07 -9.19 8.64
C LYS A 266 12.87 -9.41 9.57
N HIS A 267 12.23 -8.33 10.00
CA HIS A 267 11.17 -8.32 11.00
C HIS A 267 9.96 -7.51 10.50
N GLY A 268 8.81 -7.64 11.16
CA GLY A 268 7.60 -6.88 10.83
C GLY A 268 6.54 -7.71 10.10
N GLY A 269 5.37 -7.10 9.87
CA GLY A 269 4.22 -7.80 9.30
C GLY A 269 4.41 -8.20 7.84
N TYR A 270 4.96 -7.28 7.04
CA TYR A 270 5.33 -7.50 5.65
C TYR A 270 6.60 -6.72 5.32
N TYR A 271 7.31 -7.16 4.29
CA TYR A 271 8.61 -6.57 3.93
C TYR A 271 8.47 -5.44 2.92
N THR A 272 9.29 -4.41 3.09
CA THR A 272 9.55 -3.39 2.08
C THR A 272 11.00 -3.47 1.61
N CYS A 273 11.94 -3.92 2.46
CA CYS A 273 13.37 -4.14 2.21
C CYS A 273 14.20 -2.91 1.73
N SER A 274 13.69 -2.10 0.81
CA SER A 274 14.25 -0.84 0.36
C SER A 274 13.16 0.03 -0.28
N ASP A 275 13.47 1.29 -0.59
CA ASP A 275 12.62 2.08 -1.47
C ASP A 275 12.57 1.46 -2.87
N ARG A 276 11.41 1.51 -3.52
CA ARG A 276 11.16 0.98 -4.87
C ARG A 276 11.55 -0.51 -5.00
N TYR A 277 11.41 -1.27 -3.92
CA TYR A 277 11.80 -2.67 -3.87
C TYR A 277 10.93 -3.50 -4.80
N ASN A 278 11.56 -4.17 -5.76
CA ASN A 278 10.93 -5.14 -6.64
C ASN A 278 11.93 -6.29 -6.89
N PRO A 279 11.80 -7.43 -6.18
CA PRO A 279 12.78 -8.52 -6.24
C PRO A 279 12.79 -9.24 -7.59
N GLY A 280 11.74 -9.11 -8.40
CA GLY A 280 11.60 -9.82 -9.68
C GLY A 280 11.43 -11.34 -9.55
N HIS A 281 11.28 -11.87 -8.33
CA HIS A 281 11.03 -13.28 -8.04
C HIS A 281 10.14 -13.42 -6.79
N LEU A 282 9.56 -14.61 -6.60
CA LEU A 282 8.70 -14.90 -5.45
C LEU A 282 9.50 -14.93 -4.14
N LEU A 283 8.99 -14.26 -3.11
CA LEU A 283 9.52 -14.30 -1.75
C LEU A 283 8.68 -15.20 -0.83
N PRO A 284 9.28 -15.79 0.22
CA PRO A 284 8.56 -16.61 1.20
C PRO A 284 7.66 -15.79 2.15
N ARG A 285 7.90 -14.48 2.24
CA ARG A 285 7.16 -13.53 3.07
C ARG A 285 6.41 -12.54 2.19
N LYS A 286 5.25 -12.09 2.66
CA LYS A 286 4.51 -11.00 2.00
C LYS A 286 5.39 -9.74 1.98
N TRP A 287 5.34 -9.02 0.88
CA TRP A 287 6.11 -7.79 0.69
C TRP A 287 5.30 -6.73 -0.07
N GLU A 288 5.76 -5.49 -0.05
CA GLU A 288 5.12 -4.33 -0.68
C GLU A 288 6.16 -3.49 -1.45
N ASN A 289 5.95 -3.32 -2.75
CA ASN A 289 6.69 -2.40 -3.60
C ASN A 289 6.21 -0.97 -3.31
N CYS A 290 6.96 -0.24 -2.49
CA CYS A 290 6.70 1.17 -2.22
C CYS A 290 7.46 2.02 -3.23
N MET A 291 6.75 2.68 -4.15
CA MET A 291 7.36 3.42 -5.26
C MET A 291 6.61 4.72 -5.60
N THR A 292 7.21 5.58 -6.42
CA THR A 292 6.71 6.93 -6.75
C THR A 292 6.39 7.12 -8.23
N ILE A 293 5.27 7.79 -8.56
CA ILE A 293 4.98 8.15 -9.96
C ILE A 293 6.05 9.11 -10.50
N ASP A 294 6.49 10.08 -9.69
CA ASP A 294 7.69 10.88 -9.97
C ASP A 294 8.92 10.00 -9.78
N LYS A 295 9.78 9.89 -10.79
CA LYS A 295 10.98 9.03 -10.79
C LYS A 295 12.03 9.46 -9.77
N LEU A 296 11.98 10.71 -9.29
CA LEU A 296 13.03 11.32 -8.48
C LEU A 296 12.62 11.56 -7.02
N SER A 297 11.35 11.88 -6.74
CA SER A 297 10.92 12.30 -5.40
C SER A 297 9.59 11.68 -4.96
N TRP A 298 9.40 11.58 -3.64
CA TRP A 298 8.11 11.28 -3.04
C TRP A 298 7.25 12.54 -2.90
N GLY A 299 7.85 13.66 -2.48
CA GLY A 299 7.21 14.97 -2.40
C GLY A 299 6.98 15.65 -3.75
N TYR A 300 6.20 16.73 -3.74
CA TYR A 300 5.91 17.51 -4.94
C TYR A 300 7.11 18.36 -5.40
N ARG A 301 7.43 18.30 -6.70
CA ARG A 301 8.44 19.15 -7.34
C ARG A 301 7.80 20.04 -8.41
N ARG A 302 7.89 21.36 -8.23
CA ARG A 302 7.30 22.35 -9.15
C ARG A 302 7.99 22.38 -10.51
N ASN A 303 9.26 21.98 -10.56
CA ASN A 303 10.07 21.97 -11.78
C ASN A 303 10.07 20.61 -12.51
N ALA A 304 9.28 19.63 -12.06
CA ALA A 304 9.24 18.31 -12.69
C ALA A 304 8.60 18.37 -14.08
N GLY A 305 9.29 17.81 -15.07
CA GLY A 305 8.80 17.68 -16.44
C GLY A 305 8.06 16.36 -16.69
N ILE A 306 7.36 16.23 -17.81
CA ILE A 306 6.63 14.99 -18.15
C ILE A 306 7.52 13.74 -18.15
N CYS A 307 8.77 13.87 -18.58
CA CYS A 307 9.75 12.78 -18.62
C CYS A 307 10.17 12.28 -17.23
N ASP A 308 9.99 13.12 -16.19
CA ASP A 308 10.30 12.77 -14.81
C ASP A 308 9.21 11.88 -14.20
N TYR A 309 8.06 11.73 -14.83
CA TYR A 309 6.99 10.85 -14.37
C TYR A 309 7.01 9.53 -15.12
N LEU A 310 6.68 8.45 -14.41
CA LEU A 310 6.44 7.15 -15.04
C LEU A 310 5.22 7.23 -15.96
N THR A 311 5.30 6.58 -17.10
CA THR A 311 4.15 6.42 -17.99
C THR A 311 3.18 5.40 -17.40
N ILE A 312 1.94 5.39 -17.88
CA ILE A 312 0.96 4.39 -17.45
C ILE A 312 1.40 2.96 -17.81
N GLU A 313 2.07 2.76 -18.94
CA GLU A 313 2.65 1.46 -19.32
C GLU A 313 3.69 0.98 -18.30
N GLU A 314 4.57 1.88 -17.84
CA GLU A 314 5.55 1.59 -16.80
C GLU A 314 4.87 1.25 -15.47
N LEU A 315 3.81 1.97 -15.10
CA LEU A 315 3.06 1.72 -13.86
C LEU A 315 2.28 0.39 -13.90
N VAL A 316 1.61 0.07 -15.02
CA VAL A 316 0.92 -1.22 -15.20
C VAL A 316 1.94 -2.36 -15.16
N LYS A 317 3.12 -2.17 -15.77
CA LYS A 317 4.23 -3.12 -15.67
C LYS A 317 4.64 -3.35 -14.22
N GLN A 318 4.86 -2.29 -13.44
CA GLN A 318 5.23 -2.41 -12.02
C GLN A 318 4.17 -3.20 -11.23
N LEU A 319 2.88 -2.92 -11.44
CA LEU A 319 1.80 -3.62 -10.75
C LEU A 319 1.79 -5.12 -11.09
N VAL A 320 1.79 -5.46 -12.38
CA VAL A 320 1.72 -6.84 -12.86
C VAL A 320 2.93 -7.65 -12.35
N GLN A 321 4.14 -7.10 -12.47
CA GLN A 321 5.36 -7.74 -11.96
C GLN A 321 5.30 -7.97 -10.45
N THR A 322 4.88 -6.95 -9.71
CA THR A 322 4.81 -6.99 -8.24
C THR A 322 3.84 -8.07 -7.78
N VAL A 323 2.62 -8.10 -8.34
CA VAL A 323 1.56 -9.03 -7.93
C VAL A 323 1.91 -10.47 -8.31
N SER A 324 2.47 -10.70 -9.50
CA SER A 324 2.93 -12.03 -9.92
C SER A 324 4.02 -12.61 -9.01
N CYS A 325 4.85 -11.74 -8.43
CA CYS A 325 5.88 -12.08 -7.44
C CYS A 325 5.38 -12.04 -5.97
N GLY A 326 4.07 -11.95 -5.76
CA GLY A 326 3.43 -12.05 -4.44
C GLY A 326 3.35 -10.75 -3.63
N GLY A 327 3.82 -9.64 -4.20
CA GLY A 327 3.82 -8.34 -3.54
C GLY A 327 2.49 -7.59 -3.67
N ASN A 328 2.37 -6.50 -2.90
CA ASN A 328 1.45 -5.41 -3.18
C ASN A 328 2.21 -4.20 -3.75
N LEU A 329 1.56 -3.38 -4.58
CA LEU A 329 2.10 -2.11 -5.05
C LEU A 329 1.51 -0.96 -4.22
N LEU A 330 2.38 -0.17 -3.58
CA LEU A 330 2.01 1.07 -2.91
C LEU A 330 2.59 2.25 -3.69
N MET A 331 1.72 2.92 -4.46
CA MET A 331 2.11 3.93 -5.45
C MET A 331 1.91 5.34 -4.92
N ASN A 332 3.00 6.10 -4.85
CA ASN A 332 3.02 7.43 -4.25
C ASN A 332 2.68 8.57 -5.22
N ILE A 333 1.94 9.54 -4.68
CA ILE A 333 1.79 10.89 -5.24
C ILE A 333 2.30 11.96 -4.26
N GLY A 334 2.70 13.11 -4.80
CA GLY A 334 3.09 14.30 -4.03
C GLY A 334 2.14 15.47 -4.31
N PRO A 335 1.16 15.75 -3.44
CA PRO A 335 0.28 16.92 -3.59
C PRO A 335 1.04 18.24 -3.38
N THR A 336 0.51 19.30 -3.98
CA THR A 336 1.04 20.67 -3.87
C THR A 336 0.81 21.25 -2.47
N GLN A 337 1.52 22.31 -2.07
CA GLN A 337 1.35 22.94 -0.74
C GLN A 337 -0.08 23.41 -0.40
N ASP A 338 -0.88 23.72 -1.41
CA ASP A 338 -2.28 24.14 -1.31
C ASP A 338 -3.24 22.96 -1.36
N GLY A 339 -2.76 21.71 -1.49
CA GLY A 339 -3.56 20.49 -1.36
C GLY A 339 -4.20 19.99 -2.65
N THR A 340 -3.77 20.50 -3.81
CA THR A 340 -4.19 19.95 -5.10
C THR A 340 -3.36 18.72 -5.47
N ILE A 341 -4.02 17.71 -6.06
CA ILE A 341 -3.34 16.63 -6.76
C ILE A 341 -3.06 17.15 -8.17
N SER A 342 -1.79 17.22 -8.56
CA SER A 342 -1.41 17.68 -9.90
C SER A 342 -2.11 16.85 -10.98
N PRO A 343 -2.58 17.45 -12.10
CA PRO A 343 -3.31 16.74 -13.15
C PRO A 343 -2.59 15.49 -13.67
N ILE A 344 -1.25 15.49 -13.70
CA ILE A 344 -0.47 14.32 -14.12
C ILE A 344 -0.63 13.13 -13.16
N PHE A 345 -0.68 13.38 -11.85
CA PHE A 345 -0.91 12.32 -10.86
C PHE A 345 -2.35 11.81 -10.96
N GLU A 346 -3.34 12.71 -11.05
CA GLU A 346 -4.74 12.32 -11.22
C GLU A 346 -4.95 11.51 -12.51
N GLU A 347 -4.35 11.93 -13.62
CA GLU A 347 -4.40 11.21 -14.89
C GLU A 347 -3.87 9.77 -14.74
N ARG A 348 -2.66 9.60 -14.19
CA ARG A 348 -2.05 8.28 -13.99
C ARG A 348 -2.88 7.39 -13.08
N LEU A 349 -3.45 7.95 -12.01
CA LEU A 349 -4.34 7.24 -11.09
C LEU A 349 -5.61 6.77 -11.81
N ARG A 350 -6.33 7.65 -12.50
CA ARG A 350 -7.56 7.27 -13.21
C ARG A 350 -7.30 6.31 -14.38
N GLN A 351 -6.17 6.44 -15.06
CA GLN A 351 -5.73 5.49 -16.09
C GLN A 351 -5.49 4.09 -15.50
N MET A 352 -4.83 4.00 -14.35
CA MET A 352 -4.65 2.75 -13.62
C MET A 352 -6.01 2.10 -13.28
N GLY A 353 -6.96 2.88 -12.78
CA GLY A 353 -8.29 2.37 -12.47
C GLY A 353 -9.10 1.95 -13.69
N THR A 354 -8.93 2.66 -14.81
CA THR A 354 -9.53 2.25 -16.10
C THR A 354 -9.02 0.87 -16.53
N TRP A 355 -7.72 0.62 -16.38
CA TRP A 355 -7.13 -0.69 -16.68
C TRP A 355 -7.62 -1.78 -15.70
N LEU A 356 -7.64 -1.47 -14.40
CA LEU A 356 -8.09 -2.39 -13.34
C LEU A 356 -9.58 -2.70 -13.38
N LYS A 357 -10.41 -1.85 -14.00
CA LYS A 357 -11.83 -2.16 -14.23
C LYS A 357 -12.02 -3.36 -15.15
N VAL A 358 -11.08 -3.57 -16.09
CA VAL A 358 -11.12 -4.70 -17.03
C VAL A 358 -10.31 -5.89 -16.52
N ASN A 359 -9.07 -5.64 -16.09
CA ASN A 359 -8.13 -6.70 -15.74
C ASN A 359 -8.04 -6.97 -14.22
N GLY A 360 -8.87 -6.31 -13.41
CA GLY A 360 -8.80 -6.40 -11.95
C GLY A 360 -8.99 -7.81 -11.40
N GLU A 361 -9.72 -8.68 -12.11
CA GLU A 361 -9.89 -10.08 -11.72
C GLU A 361 -8.56 -10.87 -11.78
N ALA A 362 -7.66 -10.49 -12.68
CA ALA A 362 -6.30 -11.05 -12.78
C ALA A 362 -5.34 -10.48 -11.72
N ILE A 363 -5.78 -9.51 -10.92
CA ILE A 363 -4.98 -8.83 -9.90
C ILE A 363 -5.53 -9.14 -8.50
N TYR A 364 -6.71 -8.64 -8.18
CA TYR A 364 -7.31 -8.74 -6.85
C TYR A 364 -7.62 -10.17 -6.47
N GLU A 365 -7.40 -10.51 -5.19
CA GLU A 365 -7.70 -11.82 -4.62
C GLU A 365 -6.98 -13.00 -5.32
N THR A 366 -6.03 -12.72 -6.21
CA THR A 366 -5.20 -13.73 -6.85
C THR A 366 -4.06 -14.18 -5.95
N ASN A 367 -3.52 -15.34 -6.28
CA ASN A 367 -2.35 -15.96 -5.67
C ASN A 367 -1.24 -16.05 -6.72
N THR A 368 0.01 -16.14 -6.26
CA THR A 368 1.12 -16.44 -7.15
C THR A 368 0.94 -17.81 -7.77
N TRP A 369 1.21 -17.92 -9.06
CA TRP A 369 1.24 -19.21 -9.74
C TRP A 369 2.61 -19.88 -9.59
N ARG A 370 2.74 -21.14 -10.03
CA ARG A 370 4.01 -21.88 -9.96
C ARG A 370 5.18 -21.22 -10.71
N SER A 371 4.85 -20.37 -11.68
CA SER A 371 5.79 -19.59 -12.48
C SER A 371 5.32 -18.14 -12.48
N GLN A 372 6.22 -17.20 -12.19
CA GLN A 372 5.92 -15.76 -12.13
C GLN A 372 5.80 -15.15 -13.52
N ASN A 373 6.63 -15.59 -14.47
CA ASN A 373 6.71 -15.08 -15.83
C ASN A 373 6.82 -16.23 -16.86
N ASP A 374 6.62 -15.89 -18.13
CA ASP A 374 6.69 -16.86 -19.23
C ASP A 374 8.12 -17.13 -19.71
N THR A 375 8.34 -18.34 -20.24
CA THR A 375 9.63 -18.79 -20.77
C THR A 375 9.86 -18.46 -22.23
N LEU A 376 8.80 -18.26 -23.02
CA LEU A 376 8.89 -18.05 -24.47
C LEU A 376 8.61 -16.61 -24.86
N THR A 377 7.65 -15.96 -24.21
CA THR A 377 7.34 -14.54 -24.49
C THR A 377 7.75 -13.65 -23.31
N PRO A 378 8.69 -12.70 -23.51
CA PRO A 378 9.09 -11.77 -22.46
C PRO A 378 7.93 -10.82 -22.10
N ASP A 379 7.98 -10.26 -20.88
CA ASP A 379 6.95 -9.36 -20.36
C ASP A 379 5.54 -9.99 -20.27
N VAL A 380 5.46 -11.32 -20.18
CA VAL A 380 4.26 -12.06 -19.78
C VAL A 380 4.40 -12.56 -18.35
N TRP A 381 3.39 -12.29 -17.54
CA TRP A 381 3.39 -12.54 -16.10
C TRP A 381 2.11 -13.27 -15.68
N TYR A 382 2.21 -14.07 -14.62
CA TYR A 382 1.12 -14.95 -14.21
C TYR A 382 0.63 -14.68 -12.80
N THR A 383 -0.68 -14.82 -12.64
CA THR A 383 -1.37 -14.94 -11.35
C THR A 383 -2.38 -16.07 -11.44
N SER A 384 -2.97 -16.48 -10.32
CA SER A 384 -3.92 -17.60 -10.31
C SER A 384 -4.99 -17.46 -9.25
N LYS A 385 -6.13 -18.11 -9.49
CA LYS A 385 -7.15 -18.41 -8.48
C LYS A 385 -7.31 -19.92 -8.41
N PRO A 386 -6.53 -20.62 -7.56
CA PRO A 386 -6.49 -22.07 -7.53
C PRO A 386 -7.85 -22.73 -7.26
N LYS A 387 -8.69 -22.10 -6.43
CA LYS A 387 -10.05 -22.60 -6.11
C LYS A 387 -10.97 -22.61 -7.32
N GLU A 388 -10.75 -21.70 -8.27
CA GLU A 388 -11.53 -21.56 -9.51
C GLU A 388 -10.86 -22.29 -10.69
N LYS A 389 -9.68 -22.91 -10.47
CA LYS A 389 -8.83 -23.50 -11.52
C LYS A 389 -8.51 -22.50 -12.64
N LEU A 390 -8.35 -21.23 -12.27
CA LEU A 390 -8.03 -20.13 -13.18
C LEU A 390 -6.57 -19.71 -13.04
N VAL A 391 -5.94 -19.48 -14.19
CA VAL A 391 -4.64 -18.84 -14.32
C VAL A 391 -4.81 -17.64 -15.23
N TYR A 392 -4.21 -16.51 -14.89
CA TYR A 392 -4.21 -15.34 -15.74
C TYR A 392 -2.82 -15.13 -16.33
N ALA A 393 -2.74 -14.97 -17.64
CA ALA A 393 -1.53 -14.58 -18.36
C ALA A 393 -1.64 -13.11 -18.76
N MET A 394 -0.90 -12.24 -18.09
CA MET A 394 -0.89 -10.81 -18.34
C MET A 394 0.28 -10.45 -19.24
N PHE A 395 0.01 -9.81 -20.37
CA PHE A 395 1.02 -9.42 -21.36
C PHE A 395 0.95 -7.92 -21.64
N LEU A 396 2.13 -7.29 -21.76
CA LEU A 396 2.26 -5.84 -21.80
C LEU A 396 2.46 -5.28 -23.21
N LYS A 397 2.58 -6.15 -24.21
CA LYS A 397 2.74 -5.77 -25.62
C LYS A 397 1.82 -6.62 -26.48
N TRP A 398 0.97 -5.98 -27.28
CA TRP A 398 0.11 -6.69 -28.23
C TRP A 398 0.96 -7.21 -29.39
N PRO A 399 1.03 -8.54 -29.62
CA PRO A 399 1.82 -9.11 -30.71
C PRO A 399 1.29 -8.69 -32.08
N THR A 400 2.17 -8.15 -32.94
CA THR A 400 1.81 -7.77 -34.32
C THR A 400 1.49 -8.97 -35.21
N SER A 401 1.96 -10.17 -34.84
CA SER A 401 1.64 -11.44 -35.48
C SER A 401 0.18 -11.86 -35.28
N GLY A 402 -0.55 -11.26 -34.34
CA GLY A 402 -1.88 -11.74 -33.91
C GLY A 402 -1.84 -13.05 -33.13
N GLN A 403 -0.66 -13.50 -32.69
CA GLN A 403 -0.46 -14.76 -31.97
C GLN A 403 0.38 -14.53 -30.72
N LEU A 404 -0.04 -15.09 -29.59
CA LEU A 404 0.70 -15.06 -28.33
C LEU A 404 1.16 -16.48 -27.98
N ILE A 405 2.47 -16.65 -27.76
CA ILE A 405 3.07 -17.95 -27.42
C ILE A 405 3.36 -17.97 -25.93
N LEU A 406 2.80 -18.95 -25.21
CA LEU A 406 2.97 -19.11 -23.77
C LEU A 406 3.65 -20.45 -23.49
N GLY A 407 4.85 -20.44 -22.92
CA GLY A 407 5.62 -21.66 -22.63
C GLY A 407 5.29 -22.35 -21.31
N GLN A 408 4.65 -21.64 -20.37
CA GLN A 408 4.33 -22.20 -19.05
C GLN A 408 3.04 -23.03 -18.98
N PRO A 409 1.89 -22.61 -19.56
CA PRO A 409 0.62 -23.31 -19.39
C PRO A 409 0.60 -24.69 -20.06
N LYS A 410 0.18 -25.72 -19.33
CA LYS A 410 -0.07 -27.05 -19.90
C LYS A 410 -1.57 -27.22 -20.12
N ALA A 411 -2.00 -26.96 -21.34
CA ALA A 411 -3.40 -27.05 -21.72
C ALA A 411 -3.80 -28.47 -22.13
N THR A 412 -5.08 -28.80 -21.92
CA THR A 412 -5.68 -30.08 -22.31
C THR A 412 -6.78 -29.84 -23.33
N LEU A 413 -6.67 -30.46 -24.50
CA LEU A 413 -7.68 -30.36 -25.57
C LEU A 413 -9.06 -30.78 -25.05
N GLY A 414 -10.08 -29.98 -25.33
CA GLY A 414 -11.46 -30.20 -24.88
C GLY A 414 -11.75 -29.86 -23.41
N SER A 415 -10.77 -29.35 -22.65
CA SER A 415 -10.93 -28.97 -21.23
C SER A 415 -10.43 -27.55 -20.93
N THR A 416 -9.35 -27.13 -21.59
CA THR A 416 -8.81 -25.77 -21.44
C THR A 416 -9.56 -24.78 -22.32
N GLU A 417 -10.09 -23.74 -21.71
CA GLU A 417 -10.64 -22.57 -22.38
C GLU A 417 -9.73 -21.36 -22.13
N VAL A 418 -9.63 -20.49 -23.13
CA VAL A 418 -8.83 -19.27 -23.08
C VAL A 418 -9.72 -18.11 -23.45
N GLU A 419 -9.77 -17.09 -22.61
CA GLU A 419 -10.56 -15.88 -22.85
C GLU A 419 -9.71 -14.63 -22.66
N LEU A 420 -9.90 -13.62 -23.51
CA LEU A 420 -9.35 -12.28 -23.27
C LEU A 420 -10.30 -11.50 -22.36
N LEU A 421 -9.81 -11.03 -21.20
CA LEU A 421 -10.64 -10.26 -20.28
C LEU A 421 -11.21 -9.01 -20.96
N GLY A 422 -12.53 -8.81 -20.80
CA GLY A 422 -13.29 -7.74 -21.43
C GLY A 422 -13.70 -7.99 -22.90
N HIS A 423 -13.25 -9.08 -23.54
CA HIS A 423 -13.66 -9.44 -24.90
C HIS A 423 -14.99 -10.23 -24.93
N GLY A 424 -15.19 -11.10 -23.94
CA GLY A 424 -16.43 -11.85 -23.75
C GLY A 424 -16.67 -12.99 -24.75
N GLN A 425 -15.62 -13.42 -25.50
CA GLN A 425 -15.67 -14.58 -26.38
C GLN A 425 -14.42 -15.46 -26.15
N PRO A 426 -14.56 -16.80 -26.19
CA PRO A 426 -13.43 -17.72 -26.17
C PRO A 426 -12.48 -17.52 -27.35
N LEU A 427 -11.19 -17.73 -27.11
CA LEU A 427 -10.12 -17.66 -28.09
C LEU A 427 -9.69 -19.04 -28.55
N GLU A 428 -9.35 -19.16 -29.83
CA GLU A 428 -8.69 -20.34 -30.37
C GLU A 428 -7.25 -20.45 -29.86
N TRP A 429 -6.84 -21.66 -29.52
CA TRP A 429 -5.46 -21.97 -29.15
C TRP A 429 -5.03 -23.34 -29.66
N THR A 430 -3.72 -23.54 -29.80
CA THR A 430 -3.10 -24.81 -30.21
C THR A 430 -1.97 -25.18 -29.27
N SER A 431 -1.84 -26.48 -28.95
CA SER A 431 -0.74 -26.99 -28.13
C SER A 431 0.61 -26.92 -28.87
N LEU A 432 1.68 -26.60 -28.16
CA LEU A 432 3.05 -26.63 -28.69
C LEU A 432 3.70 -27.98 -28.33
N GLU A 433 3.52 -28.99 -29.19
CA GLU A 433 3.92 -30.38 -28.94
C GLU A 433 5.41 -30.57 -28.60
N VAL A 434 6.29 -29.69 -29.08
CA VAL A 434 7.75 -29.83 -28.94
C VAL A 434 8.32 -29.05 -27.73
N GLN A 435 7.63 -28.03 -27.22
CA GLN A 435 8.21 -27.10 -26.23
C GLN A 435 7.48 -26.98 -24.88
N ASN A 436 6.40 -27.74 -24.64
CA ASN A 436 5.38 -27.40 -23.64
C ASN A 436 4.80 -25.99 -23.90
N GLY A 437 3.53 -25.78 -23.55
CA GLY A 437 2.87 -24.48 -23.76
C GLY A 437 1.78 -24.49 -24.81
N ILE A 438 1.29 -23.30 -25.11
CA ILE A 438 0.22 -23.04 -26.07
C ILE A 438 0.53 -21.82 -26.94
N MET A 439 -0.01 -21.81 -28.15
CA MET A 439 -0.15 -20.62 -28.97
C MET A 439 -1.62 -20.21 -28.98
N VAL A 440 -1.90 -18.98 -28.59
CA VAL A 440 -3.24 -18.39 -28.56
C VAL A 440 -3.38 -17.44 -29.75
N LYS A 441 -4.43 -17.60 -30.55
CA LYS A 441 -4.77 -16.65 -31.61
C LYS A 441 -5.54 -15.48 -30.99
N LEU A 442 -4.98 -14.29 -31.10
CA LEU A 442 -5.60 -13.07 -30.59
C LEU A 442 -6.59 -12.52 -31.63
N PRO A 443 -7.70 -11.92 -31.19
CA PRO A 443 -8.69 -11.35 -32.09
C PRO A 443 -8.13 -10.11 -32.81
N HIS A 444 -8.54 -9.89 -34.06
CA HIS A 444 -8.24 -8.66 -34.78
C HIS A 444 -9.16 -7.54 -34.29
N LEU A 445 -8.68 -6.71 -33.36
CA LEU A 445 -9.45 -5.62 -32.76
C LEU A 445 -8.97 -4.26 -33.27
N THR A 446 -9.92 -3.40 -33.63
CA THR A 446 -9.65 -1.96 -33.81
C THR A 446 -9.43 -1.29 -32.45
N SER A 447 -8.87 -0.08 -32.44
CA SER A 447 -8.63 0.68 -31.20
C SER A 447 -9.88 0.90 -30.33
N HIS A 448 -11.07 0.89 -30.94
CA HIS A 448 -12.35 1.08 -30.26
C HIS A 448 -12.92 -0.24 -29.71
N GLN A 449 -12.50 -1.38 -30.27
CA GLN A 449 -12.89 -2.72 -29.82
C GLN A 449 -11.92 -3.27 -28.77
N MET A 450 -10.73 -2.68 -28.62
CA MET A 450 -9.77 -3.07 -27.60
C MET A 450 -10.40 -2.92 -26.21
N PRO A 451 -10.44 -3.98 -25.38
CA PRO A 451 -11.11 -3.92 -24.08
C PRO A 451 -10.40 -2.96 -23.13
N CYS A 452 -9.07 -2.84 -23.26
CA CYS A 452 -8.23 -1.93 -22.50
C CYS A 452 -6.95 -1.57 -23.28
N LYS A 453 -6.17 -0.64 -22.73
CA LYS A 453 -4.86 -0.19 -23.25
C LYS A 453 -3.73 -0.62 -22.30
N TRP A 454 -2.48 -0.46 -22.73
CA TRP A 454 -1.24 -0.59 -21.91
C TRP A 454 -0.87 -2.00 -21.43
N GLY A 455 -1.81 -2.92 -21.35
CA GLY A 455 -1.60 -4.33 -21.04
C GLY A 455 -2.92 -5.09 -21.08
N TRP A 456 -2.86 -6.40 -21.21
CA TRP A 456 -4.02 -7.28 -21.37
C TRP A 456 -3.84 -8.56 -20.56
N ALA A 457 -4.95 -9.20 -20.21
CA ALA A 457 -4.93 -10.47 -19.49
C ALA A 457 -5.76 -11.53 -20.21
N LEU A 458 -5.17 -12.71 -20.39
CA LEU A 458 -5.92 -13.92 -20.74
C LEU A 458 -6.31 -14.65 -19.47
N ALA A 459 -7.56 -15.10 -19.35
CA ALA A 459 -7.98 -16.09 -18.38
C ALA A 459 -7.88 -17.49 -19.02
N LEU A 460 -7.17 -18.39 -18.35
CA LEU A 460 -6.98 -19.78 -18.78
C LEU A 460 -7.61 -20.70 -17.74
N THR A 461 -8.61 -21.49 -18.15
CA THR A 461 -9.24 -22.50 -17.30
C THR A 461 -8.54 -23.84 -17.44
N ASN A 462 -8.46 -24.60 -16.34
CA ASN A 462 -7.99 -25.99 -16.35
C ASN A 462 -6.58 -26.17 -16.96
N VAL A 463 -5.68 -25.21 -16.74
CA VAL A 463 -4.26 -25.35 -17.11
C VAL A 463 -3.44 -25.81 -15.93
N MET A 464 -2.63 -26.85 -16.14
CA MET A 464 -1.71 -27.39 -15.13
C MET A 464 -0.37 -26.73 -15.16
#